data_AF-A0A8H5APZ6-F1
#
_entry.id   AF-A0A8H5APZ6-F1
#
_cell.length_a   1.000
_cell.length_b   1.000
_cell.length_c   1.000
_cell.angle_alpha   90.00
_cell.angle_beta   90.00
_cell.angle_gamma   90.00
#
_symmetry.space_group_name_H-M   'P 1'
#
loop_
_entity.id
_entity.type
_entity.pdbx_description
1 polymer ?
#
loop_
_entity_poly.entity_id
_entity_poly.type
_entity_poly.pdbx_seq_one_letter_code
_entity_poly.pdbx_strand_id
1 'polypeptide(L)'
;MDYDRNDALLHWLFKQTQGDAWFRPNEAHITGGVALRVGDATSTTPEFRVFPYENAALEPFETAVAALNPVVAVKVRSAAVHAALGEV
;
A
#
# COMPACT_ATOMS: atom_id res chain seq x y z
N MET A 1 -8.08 4.86 -17.46
CA MET A 1 -8.89 5.50 -16.41
C MET A 1 -8.48 6.96 -16.37
N ASP A 2 -9.44 7.89 -16.39
CA ASP A 2 -9.11 9.30 -16.32
C ASP A 2 -8.64 9.63 -14.90
N TYR A 3 -7.52 10.33 -14.80
CA TYR A 3 -6.92 10.70 -13.53
C TYR A 3 -7.86 11.62 -12.73
N ASP A 4 -8.27 11.18 -11.55
CA ASP A 4 -9.20 11.91 -10.70
C ASP A 4 -8.62 12.25 -9.31
N ARG A 5 -9.47 12.80 -8.44
CA ARG A 5 -9.10 13.20 -7.07
C ARG A 5 -8.60 12.02 -6.22
N ASN A 6 -9.11 10.82 -6.44
CA ASN A 6 -8.73 9.63 -5.68
C ASN A 6 -7.33 9.19 -6.09
N ASP A 7 -7.00 9.29 -7.38
CA ASP A 7 -5.66 9.00 -7.90
C ASP A 7 -4.64 10.00 -7.36
N ALA A 8 -5.01 11.30 -7.28
CA ALA A 8 -4.18 12.32 -6.64
C ALA A 8 -3.94 12.03 -5.15
N LEU A 9 -4.97 11.59 -4.42
CA LEU A 9 -4.83 11.23 -3.01
C LEU A 9 -3.97 9.98 -2.82
N LEU A 10 -4.14 8.96 -3.65
CA LEU A 10 -3.31 7.75 -3.64
C LEU A 10 -1.83 8.08 -3.86
N HIS A 11 -1.52 8.87 -4.88
CA HIS A 11 -0.15 9.30 -5.15
C HIS A 11 0.43 10.12 -3.98
N TRP A 12 -0.37 11.02 -3.40
CA TRP A 12 0.06 11.79 -2.25
C TRP A 12 0.33 10.89 -1.04
N LEU A 13 -0.61 10.01 -0.68
CA LEU A 13 -0.47 9.04 0.42
C LEU A 13 0.75 8.15 0.24
N PHE A 14 0.95 7.61 -0.96
CA PHE A 14 2.12 6.79 -1.28
C PHE A 14 3.40 7.59 -1.08
N LYS A 15 3.48 8.81 -1.61
CA LYS A 15 4.64 9.69 -1.41
C LYS A 15 4.91 9.97 0.07
N GLN A 16 3.88 10.24 0.87
CA GLN A 16 4.04 10.55 2.30
C GLN A 16 4.47 9.35 3.14
N THR A 17 4.05 8.14 2.77
CA THR A 17 4.14 6.97 3.65
C THR A 17 5.29 6.02 3.33
N GLN A 18 5.84 6.09 2.11
CA GLN A 18 6.92 5.19 1.70
C GLN A 18 8.32 5.69 2.13
N GLY A 19 8.43 6.87 2.73
CA GLY A 19 9.66 7.39 3.34
C GLY A 19 10.88 7.44 2.41
N ASP A 20 12.09 7.38 2.99
CA ASP A 20 13.39 7.34 2.28
C ASP A 20 13.64 6.02 1.50
N ALA A 21 12.64 5.14 1.34
CA ALA A 21 12.77 3.92 0.54
C ALA A 21 13.12 4.20 -0.94
N TRP A 22 12.94 5.44 -1.39
CA TRP A 22 13.48 5.97 -2.64
C TRP A 22 15.00 5.72 -2.81
N PHE A 23 15.77 5.63 -1.71
CA PHE A 23 17.23 5.46 -1.73
C PHE A 23 17.73 4.01 -1.82
N ARG A 24 16.84 2.99 -1.90
CA ARG A 24 17.28 1.58 -1.99
C ARG A 24 16.71 0.86 -3.22
N PRO A 25 17.22 1.17 -4.42
CA PRO A 25 16.73 0.62 -5.70
C PRO A 25 16.99 -0.88 -5.90
N ASN A 26 17.78 -1.54 -5.04
CA ASN A 26 18.29 -2.90 -5.30
C ASN A 26 17.45 -4.06 -4.74
N GLU A 27 16.28 -3.80 -4.16
CA GLU A 27 15.40 -4.86 -3.64
C GLU A 27 14.10 -4.91 -4.45
N ALA A 28 14.16 -5.54 -5.62
CA ALA A 28 13.05 -5.68 -6.57
C ALA A 28 11.79 -6.40 -6.03
N HIS A 29 11.84 -6.93 -4.80
CA HIS A 29 10.80 -7.82 -4.27
C HIS A 29 9.97 -7.25 -3.12
N ILE A 30 10.25 -6.03 -2.62
CA ILE A 30 9.46 -5.43 -1.53
C ILE A 30 8.63 -4.27 -2.06
N THR A 31 7.46 -4.62 -2.59
CA THR A 31 6.49 -3.64 -3.10
C THR A 31 5.68 -3.06 -1.94
N GLY A 32 5.98 -1.81 -1.58
CA GLY A 32 5.07 -0.96 -0.79
C GLY A 32 3.83 -0.59 -1.60
N GLY A 33 2.75 -0.24 -0.92
CA GLY A 33 1.48 0.05 -1.60
C GLY A 33 0.50 0.80 -0.72
N VAL A 34 -0.46 1.47 -1.34
CA VAL A 34 -1.57 2.14 -0.66
C VAL A 34 -2.87 1.74 -1.31
N ALA A 35 -3.92 1.57 -0.50
CA ALA A 35 -5.27 1.30 -0.95
C ALA A 35 -6.22 2.36 -0.39
N LEU A 36 -7.10 2.88 -1.24
CA LEU A 36 -8.12 3.87 -0.90
C LEU A 36 -9.49 3.32 -1.27
N ARG A 37 -10.43 3.33 -0.31
CA ARG A 37 -11.82 3.00 -0.61
C ARG A 37 -12.45 4.14 -1.39
N VAL A 38 -12.95 3.86 -2.60
CA VAL A 38 -13.57 4.85 -3.49
C VAL A 38 -15.09 4.75 -3.54
N GLY A 39 -15.65 3.61 -3.12
CA GLY A 39 -17.08 3.38 -2.97
C GLY A 39 -17.64 3.85 -1.61
N ASP A 40 -18.97 3.98 -1.54
CA ASP A 40 -19.69 4.28 -0.30
C ASP A 40 -19.46 3.16 0.74
N ALA A 41 -19.29 3.55 2.02
CA ALA A 41 -19.13 2.60 3.12
C ALA A 41 -20.37 1.71 3.34
N THR A 42 -21.53 2.12 2.83
CA THR A 42 -22.79 1.38 2.86
C THR A 42 -22.97 0.42 1.68
N SER A 43 -22.04 0.42 0.71
CA SER A 43 -22.04 -0.55 -0.38
C SER A 43 -21.80 -1.95 0.16
N THR A 44 -22.60 -2.92 -0.30
CA THR A 44 -22.47 -4.34 0.04
C THR A 44 -21.09 -4.91 -0.31
N THR A 45 -20.42 -4.32 -1.30
CA THR A 45 -19.05 -4.65 -1.68
C THR A 45 -18.22 -3.37 -1.70
N PRO A 46 -17.20 -3.23 -0.83
CA PRO A 46 -16.36 -2.05 -0.83
C PRO A 46 -15.43 -2.07 -2.04
N GLU A 47 -15.40 -0.95 -2.78
CA GLU A 47 -14.51 -0.77 -3.92
C GLU A 47 -13.23 -0.07 -3.47
N PHE A 48 -12.09 -0.70 -3.75
CA PHE A 48 -10.77 -0.17 -3.45
C PHE A 48 -10.01 0.15 -4.73
N ARG A 49 -9.27 1.25 -4.71
CA ARG A 49 -8.20 1.51 -5.67
C ARG A 49 -6.86 1.34 -4.99
N VAL A 50 -5.94 0.65 -5.66
CA VAL A 50 -4.62 0.32 -5.15
C VAL A 50 -3.54 0.96 -6.00
N PHE A 51 -2.55 1.54 -5.35
CA PHE A 51 -1.38 2.13 -5.98
C PHE A 51 -0.09 1.57 -5.36
N PRO A 52 0.95 1.20 -6.14
CA PRO A 52 1.10 1.36 -7.59
C PRO A 52 0.13 0.50 -8.42
N TYR A 53 -0.34 1.06 -9.54
CA TYR A 53 -1.29 0.37 -10.43
C TYR A 53 -0.68 -0.88 -11.07
N GLU A 54 -1.54 -1.85 -11.38
CA GLU A 54 -1.20 -3.08 -12.12
C GLU A 54 -0.05 -3.89 -11.50
N ASN A 55 0.16 -3.75 -10.19
CA ASN A 55 1.20 -4.46 -9.48
C ASN A 55 0.68 -5.75 -8.85
N ALA A 56 0.93 -6.88 -9.51
CA ALA A 56 0.50 -8.20 -9.04
C ALA A 56 1.00 -8.57 -7.62
N ALA A 57 2.13 -8.00 -7.17
CA ALA A 57 2.64 -8.24 -5.82
C ALA A 57 1.76 -7.61 -4.71
N LEU A 58 0.77 -6.79 -5.07
CA LEU A 58 -0.19 -6.18 -4.15
C LEU A 58 -1.53 -6.92 -4.06
N GLU A 59 -1.78 -7.96 -4.88
CA GLU A 59 -3.03 -8.73 -4.82
C GLU A 59 -3.35 -9.29 -3.42
N PRO A 60 -2.38 -9.87 -2.66
CA PRO A 60 -2.66 -10.34 -1.30
C PRO A 60 -2.99 -9.19 -0.33
N PHE A 61 -2.40 -8.01 -0.56
CA PHE A 61 -2.66 -6.83 0.24
C PHE A 61 -4.07 -6.29 -0.03
N GLU A 62 -4.46 -6.17 -1.30
CA GLU A 62 -5.81 -5.74 -1.70
C GLU A 62 -6.88 -6.66 -1.12
N THR A 63 -6.66 -7.98 -1.19
CA THR A 63 -7.57 -9.01 -0.63
C THR A 63 -7.77 -8.81 0.87
N ALA A 64 -6.68 -8.59 1.62
CA ALA A 64 -6.75 -8.36 3.06
C ALA A 64 -7.43 -7.02 3.41
N VAL A 65 -7.16 -5.98 2.64
CA VAL A 65 -7.80 -4.66 2.80
C VAL A 65 -9.30 -4.75 2.57
N ALA A 66 -9.74 -5.43 1.51
CA ALA A 66 -11.16 -5.63 1.21
C ALA A 66 -11.89 -6.34 2.36
N ALA A 67 -11.25 -7.35 2.97
CA ALA A 67 -11.81 -8.08 4.12
C ALA A 67 -11.94 -7.21 5.39
N LEU A 68 -11.00 -6.29 5.63
CA LEU A 68 -11.01 -5.38 6.78
C LEU A 68 -11.87 -4.12 6.56
N ASN A 69 -12.12 -3.77 5.31
CA ASN A 69 -12.91 -2.62 4.87
C ASN A 69 -12.50 -1.25 5.51
N PRO A 70 -11.21 -0.86 5.54
CA PRO A 70 -10.80 0.46 6.01
C PRO A 70 -11.10 1.56 4.99
N VAL A 71 -11.02 2.83 5.39
CA VAL A 71 -11.07 3.96 4.44
C VAL A 71 -9.76 4.05 3.63
N VAL A 72 -8.63 3.88 4.31
CA VAL A 72 -7.28 3.88 3.73
C VAL A 72 -6.47 2.77 4.38
N ALA A 73 -5.66 2.08 3.59
CA ALA A 73 -4.64 1.16 4.08
C ALA A 73 -3.29 1.44 3.43
N VAL A 74 -2.22 1.25 4.19
CA VAL A 74 -0.85 1.51 3.75
C VAL A 74 0.00 0.28 4.06
N LYS A 75 0.52 -0.34 3.02
CA LYS A 75 1.57 -1.35 3.12
C LYS A 75 2.91 -0.63 3.18
N VAL A 76 3.42 -0.49 4.39
CA VAL A 76 4.78 -0.03 4.63
C VAL A 76 5.76 -1.18 4.44
N ARG A 77 6.96 -0.89 3.94
CA ARG A 77 8.10 -1.81 4.04
C ARG A 77 8.39 -1.99 5.53
N SER A 78 8.05 -3.13 6.12
CA SER A 78 8.56 -3.45 7.46
C SER A 78 10.07 -3.56 7.34
N ALA A 79 10.82 -2.72 8.06
CA ALA A 79 12.24 -2.95 8.24
C ALA A 79 12.40 -4.40 8.73
N ALA A 80 13.25 -5.17 8.05
CA ALA A 80 13.62 -6.50 8.48
C ALA A 80 13.94 -6.48 9.98
N VAL A 81 13.53 -7.53 10.68
CA VAL A 81 13.90 -7.79 12.07
C VAL A 81 15.39 -7.44 12.26
N HIS A 82 15.69 -6.35 12.97
CA HIS A 82 17.05 -6.06 13.41
C HIS A 82 17.30 -6.91 14.66
N ALA A 83 17.42 -8.22 14.48
CA ALA A 83 17.97 -9.07 15.52
C ALA A 83 19.49 -8.85 15.52
N ALA A 84 19.96 -7.98 16.41
CA ALA A 84 21.35 -8.05 16.84
C ALA A 84 21.47 -9.31 17.72
N LEU A 85 21.94 -10.42 17.14
CA LEU A 85 22.45 -11.51 17.95
C LEU A 85 23.75 -11.00 18.59
N GLY A 86 23.65 -10.54 19.85
CA GLY A 86 24.84 -10.37 20.68
C GLY A 86 25.33 -11.77 21.05
N GLU A 87 26.53 -12.13 20.61
CA GLU A 87 27.23 -13.29 21.17
C GLU A 87 27.55 -12.99 22.64
N VAL A 88 27.34 -13.98 23.51
CA VAL A 88 27.84 -14.01 24.90
C VAL A 88 29.13 -14.81 24.93
#